data_AF-A0A0N4XQ81-F1
#
_entry.id   AF-A0A0N4XQ81-F1
#
_cell.length_a   1.000
_cell.length_b   1.000
_cell.length_c   1.000
_cell.angle_alpha   90.00
_cell.angle_beta   90.00
_cell.angle_gamma   90.00
#
_symmetry.space_group_name_H-M   'P 1'
#
loop_
_entity.id
_entity.type
_entity.pdbx_description
1 polymer ?
#
loop_
_entity_poly.entity_id
_entity_poly.type
_entity_poly.pdbx_seq_one_letter_code
_entity_poly.pdbx_strand_id
1 'polypeptide(L)'
;MVAKKKQKSAATKKKSKTTPKVNPFELKFNRLKHNVLGKKKNVGGVGHPGQSRKRAHEQREKTLGVEYERVGKVNKIVDRRIGEKNKSITSEEKASMRWVFLWFFMYF
;
A
#
# COMPACT_ATOMS: atom_id res chain seq x y z
N MET A 1 50.46 -14.30 0.61
CA MET A 1 49.02 -13.95 0.52
C MET A 1 48.70 -12.94 1.61
N VAL A 2 48.50 -11.66 1.27
CA VAL A 2 48.15 -10.60 2.23
C VAL A 2 46.69 -10.20 1.99
N ALA A 3 45.83 -10.45 2.99
CA ALA A 3 44.41 -10.19 2.92
C ALA A 3 44.12 -8.69 3.07
N LYS A 4 43.50 -8.08 2.05
CA LYS A 4 43.06 -6.67 2.06
C LYS A 4 41.68 -6.57 2.72
N LYS A 5 41.60 -5.97 3.91
CA LYS A 5 40.35 -5.71 4.63
C LYS A 5 39.63 -4.50 4.03
N LYS A 6 38.44 -4.73 3.45
CA LYS A 6 37.59 -3.69 2.83
C LYS A 6 36.94 -2.81 3.90
N GLN A 7 37.34 -1.55 3.99
CA GLN A 7 36.71 -0.55 4.87
C GLN A 7 35.30 -0.22 4.36
N LYS A 8 34.29 -0.36 5.22
CA LYS A 8 32.91 0.11 4.96
C LYS A 8 32.89 1.63 5.15
N SER A 9 32.58 2.36 4.07
CA SER A 9 32.43 3.81 4.08
C SER A 9 31.26 4.23 4.98
N ALA A 10 31.48 5.34 5.68
CA ALA A 10 30.63 5.90 6.71
C ALA A 10 29.17 6.05 6.27
N ALA A 11 28.27 5.55 7.11
CA ALA A 11 26.83 5.74 6.99
C ALA A 11 26.49 7.24 6.90
N THR A 12 25.97 7.64 5.75
CA THR A 12 25.32 8.94 5.55
C THR A 12 24.21 9.10 6.59
N LYS A 13 24.45 9.92 7.63
CA LYS A 13 23.43 10.31 8.60
C LYS A 13 22.29 10.99 7.84
N LYS A 14 21.18 10.28 7.65
CA LYS A 14 19.93 10.85 7.14
C LYS A 14 19.51 11.96 8.10
N LYS A 15 19.56 13.21 7.63
CA LYS A 15 18.98 14.36 8.33
C LYS A 15 17.55 14.00 8.72
N SER A 16 17.24 14.09 10.00
CA SER A 16 15.89 13.90 10.54
C SER A 16 14.96 14.85 9.79
N LYS A 17 14.03 14.29 9.00
CA LYS A 17 12.94 15.06 8.43
C LYS A 17 12.15 15.61 9.61
N THR A 18 12.27 16.92 9.83
CA THR A 18 11.38 17.66 10.73
C THR A 18 9.95 17.30 10.33
N THR A 19 9.24 16.64 11.25
CA THR A 19 7.84 16.31 11.00
C THR A 19 7.09 17.62 10.82
N PRO A 20 6.36 17.80 9.71
CA PRO A 20 5.60 19.01 9.49
C PRO A 20 4.64 19.19 10.68
N LYS A 21 4.53 20.42 11.17
CA LYS A 21 3.67 20.78 12.29
C LYS A 21 2.23 20.43 11.90
N VAL A 22 1.72 19.32 12.43
CA VAL A 22 0.40 18.82 12.06
C VAL A 22 -0.65 19.77 12.62
N ASN A 23 -1.56 20.21 11.75
CA ASN A 23 -2.67 21.07 12.14
C ASN A 23 -3.52 20.36 13.22
N PRO A 24 -3.77 20.98 14.39
CA PRO A 24 -4.55 20.36 15.46
C PRO A 24 -6.00 19.99 15.06
N PHE A 25 -6.56 20.63 14.03
CA PHE A 25 -7.93 20.33 13.55
C PHE A 25 -8.02 19.05 12.70
N GLU A 26 -6.90 18.55 12.19
CA GLU A 26 -6.84 17.29 11.41
C GLU A 26 -6.87 16.05 12.31
N LEU A 27 -6.72 16.25 13.62
CA LEU A 27 -6.54 15.21 14.62
C LEU A 27 -7.77 15.14 15.52
N LYS A 28 -8.32 13.94 15.69
CA LYS A 28 -9.40 13.67 16.65
C LYS A 28 -8.82 13.10 17.94
N PHE A 29 -8.90 13.90 19.00
CA PHE A 29 -8.44 13.54 20.34
C PHE A 29 -9.61 13.05 21.21
N ASN A 30 -9.40 11.95 21.92
CA ASN A 30 -10.31 11.47 22.97
C ASN A 30 -9.69 11.73 24.34
N ARG A 31 -10.51 12.22 25.29
CA ARG A 31 -10.11 12.41 26.68
C ARG A 31 -10.25 11.09 27.44
N LEU A 32 -9.25 10.75 28.24
CA LEU A 32 -9.35 9.63 29.19
C LEU A 32 -10.30 10.04 30.31
N LYS A 33 -11.30 9.21 30.61
CA LYS A 33 -12.28 9.47 31.68
C LYS A 33 -11.67 9.25 33.07
N HIS A 34 -10.88 8.18 33.25
CA HIS A 34 -10.19 7.84 34.50
C HIS A 34 -8.69 7.68 34.26
N ASN A 35 -7.88 8.16 35.18
CA ASN A 35 -6.44 7.97 35.15
C ASN A 35 -6.07 6.78 36.05
N VAL A 36 -5.89 5.60 35.46
CA VAL A 36 -5.51 4.39 36.19
C VAL A 36 -3.98 4.27 36.19
N LEU A 37 -3.39 4.09 37.38
CA LEU A 37 -1.95 3.90 37.53
C LEU A 37 -1.47 2.69 36.72
N GLY A 38 -0.36 2.85 35.99
CA GLY A 38 0.22 1.79 35.15
C GLY A 38 -0.32 1.73 33.70
N LYS A 39 -1.39 2.46 33.35
CA LYS A 39 -1.80 2.58 31.94
C LYS A 39 -1.03 3.71 31.26
N LYS A 40 -0.26 3.37 30.22
CA LYS A 40 0.33 4.39 29.33
C LYS A 40 -0.82 5.20 28.72
N LYS A 41 -0.78 6.53 28.86
CA LYS A 41 -1.74 7.41 28.19
C LYS A 41 -1.70 7.08 26.69
N ASN A 42 -2.86 6.86 26.06
CA ASN A 42 -2.96 6.50 24.65
C ASN A 42 -2.51 7.68 23.75
N VAL A 43 -1.20 7.94 23.69
CA VAL A 43 -0.61 8.98 22.84
C VAL A 43 -0.68 8.58 21.35
N GLY A 44 -0.74 7.28 21.05
CA GLY A 44 -0.88 6.75 19.69
C GLY A 44 -2.32 6.61 19.19
N GLY A 45 -3.34 6.96 19.99
CA GLY A 45 -4.75 6.71 19.69
C GLY A 45 -5.48 7.89 19.03
N VAL A 46 -4.76 8.82 18.41
CA VAL A 46 -5.36 10.02 17.81
C VAL A 46 -5.89 9.68 16.43
N GLY A 47 -7.20 9.73 16.25
CA GLY A 47 -7.83 9.48 14.96
C GLY A 47 -7.45 10.54 13.94
N HIS A 48 -7.29 10.16 12.68
CA HIS A 48 -7.00 11.08 11.56
C HIS A 48 -8.20 11.14 10.61
N PRO A 49 -9.28 11.87 10.98
CA PRO A 49 -10.53 11.90 10.21
C PRO A 49 -10.35 12.38 8.77
N GLY A 50 -9.51 13.40 8.52
CA GLY A 50 -9.30 13.94 7.16
C GLY A 50 -8.70 12.89 6.22
N GLN A 51 -7.63 12.23 6.64
CA GLN A 51 -6.98 11.16 5.86
C GLN A 51 -7.92 9.98 5.61
N SER A 52 -8.69 9.58 6.63
CA SER A 52 -9.66 8.49 6.50
C SER A 52 -10.77 8.81 5.49
N ARG A 53 -11.34 10.02 5.55
CA ARG A 53 -12.37 10.48 4.60
C ARG A 53 -11.84 10.56 3.18
N LYS A 54 -10.64 11.12 2.99
CA LYS A 54 -9.99 11.20 1.67
C LYS A 54 -9.80 9.83 1.07
N ARG A 55 -9.24 8.88 1.82
CA ARG A 55 -9.08 7.48 1.36
C ARG A 55 -10.40 6.83 0.98
N ALA A 56 -11.44 7.03 1.78
CA ALA A 56 -12.77 6.50 1.49
C ALA A 56 -13.36 7.09 0.19
N HIS A 57 -13.12 8.38 -0.08
CA HIS A 57 -13.54 9.02 -1.33
C HIS A 57 -12.79 8.45 -2.54
N GLU A 58 -11.46 8.41 -2.47
CA GLU A 58 -10.61 7.82 -3.52
C GLU A 58 -10.97 6.37 -3.82
N GLN A 59 -11.37 5.61 -2.79
CA GLN A 59 -11.84 4.24 -2.97
C GLN A 59 -13.16 4.18 -3.75
N ARG A 60 -14.12 5.06 -3.44
CA ARG A 60 -15.40 5.14 -4.17
C ARG A 60 -15.21 5.57 -5.62
N GLU A 61 -14.34 6.52 -5.88
CA GLU A 61 -14.00 6.93 -7.26
C GLU A 61 -13.48 5.75 -8.08
N LYS A 62 -12.59 4.93 -7.48
CA LYS A 62 -12.00 3.75 -8.13
C LYS A 62 -12.98 2.59 -8.30
N THR A 63 -14.00 2.46 -7.46
CA THR A 63 -14.99 1.38 -7.55
C THR A 63 -16.27 1.85 -8.22
N LEU A 64 -17.09 2.62 -7.51
CA LEU A 64 -18.39 3.10 -7.94
C LEU A 64 -18.29 4.03 -9.14
N GLY A 65 -17.28 4.90 -9.19
CA GLY A 65 -17.08 5.80 -10.33
C GLY A 65 -16.86 5.01 -11.62
N VAL A 66 -15.98 4.01 -11.56
CA VAL A 66 -15.70 3.11 -12.68
C VAL A 66 -16.91 2.25 -13.07
N GLU A 67 -17.70 1.80 -12.10
CA GLU A 67 -18.95 1.07 -12.36
C GLU A 67 -19.99 1.95 -13.06
N TYR A 68 -20.15 3.20 -12.59
CA TYR A 68 -21.06 4.17 -13.17
C TYR A 68 -20.69 4.51 -14.62
N GLU A 69 -19.41 4.76 -14.90
CA GLU A 69 -18.91 4.98 -16.27
C GLU A 69 -19.13 3.80 -17.23
N ARG A 70 -19.36 2.60 -16.67
CA ARG A 70 -19.64 1.37 -17.44
C ARG A 70 -21.12 1.08 -17.58
N VAL A 71 -22.00 1.82 -16.90
CA VAL A 71 -23.44 1.69 -17.10
C VAL A 71 -23.77 1.94 -18.58
N GLY A 72 -24.47 0.99 -19.20
CA GLY A 72 -24.81 1.04 -20.64
C GLY A 72 -23.71 0.53 -21.59
N LYS A 73 -22.51 0.18 -21.10
CA LYS A 73 -21.47 -0.46 -21.93
C LYS A 73 -21.60 -1.98 -21.87
N VAL A 74 -21.73 -2.62 -23.03
CA VAL A 74 -21.82 -4.09 -23.16
C VAL A 74 -20.43 -4.74 -23.30
N ASN A 75 -19.43 -3.98 -23.73
CA ASN A 75 -18.10 -4.51 -24.05
C ASN A 75 -17.27 -4.76 -22.78
N LYS A 76 -16.65 -5.95 -22.69
CA LYS A 76 -15.75 -6.34 -21.59
C LYS A 76 -14.42 -6.85 -22.15
N ILE A 77 -13.33 -6.19 -21.78
CA ILE A 77 -11.96 -6.66 -22.06
C ILE A 77 -11.60 -7.70 -20.99
N VAL A 78 -11.21 -8.91 -21.40
CA VAL A 78 -10.78 -9.98 -20.52
C VAL A 78 -9.30 -10.27 -20.75
N ASP A 79 -8.45 -9.94 -19.77
CA ASP A 79 -7.03 -10.26 -19.81
C ASP A 79 -6.80 -11.74 -19.45
N ARG A 80 -6.22 -12.51 -20.39
CA ARG A 80 -5.94 -13.94 -20.24
C ARG A 80 -4.45 -14.26 -20.07
N ARG A 81 -3.57 -13.25 -20.02
CA ARG A 81 -2.11 -13.45 -20.07
C ARG A 81 -1.52 -14.24 -18.89
N ILE A 82 -2.05 -14.03 -17.68
CA ILE A 82 -1.54 -14.67 -16.45
C ILE A 82 -2.38 -15.89 -16.04
N GLY A 83 -3.61 -16.01 -16.56
CA GLY A 83 -4.48 -17.18 -16.33
C GLY A 83 -4.98 -17.38 -14.89
N GLU A 84 -4.69 -16.48 -13.93
CA GLU A 84 -5.01 -16.67 -12.50
C GLU A 84 -6.49 -16.92 -12.21
N LYS A 85 -7.38 -16.26 -12.97
CA LYS A 85 -8.84 -16.32 -12.76
C LYS A 85 -9.50 -17.53 -13.45
N ASN A 86 -8.77 -18.29 -14.26
CA ASN A 86 -9.32 -19.45 -14.97
C ASN A 86 -9.22 -20.69 -14.08
N LYS A 87 -10.38 -21.26 -13.70
CA LYS A 87 -10.47 -22.50 -12.89
C LYS A 87 -10.18 -23.78 -13.67
N SER A 88 -10.27 -23.72 -15.00
CA SER A 88 -10.04 -24.87 -15.90
C SER A 88 -8.58 -25.20 -16.16
N ILE A 89 -7.65 -24.33 -15.77
CA ILE A 89 -6.21 -24.46 -16.05
C ILE A 89 -5.52 -25.10 -14.84
N THR A 90 -4.63 -26.06 -15.11
CA THR A 90 -3.86 -26.74 -14.07
C THR A 90 -2.89 -25.77 -13.36
N SER A 91 -2.43 -26.12 -12.16
CA SER A 91 -1.51 -25.27 -11.39
C SER A 91 -0.18 -25.03 -12.09
N GLU A 92 0.29 -26.04 -12.84
CA GLU A 92 1.56 -26.01 -13.57
C GLU A 92 1.50 -25.06 -14.77
N GLU A 93 0.45 -25.15 -15.58
CA GLU A 93 0.23 -24.24 -16.72
C GLU A 93 0.10 -22.78 -16.28
N LYS A 94 -0.48 -22.52 -15.09
CA LYS A 94 -0.51 -21.17 -14.50
C LYS A 94 0.89 -20.66 -14.13
N ALA A 95 1.75 -21.52 -13.60
CA ALA A 95 3.13 -21.16 -13.29
C ALA A 95 3.92 -20.84 -14.57
N SER A 96 3.73 -21.65 -15.62
CA SER A 96 4.35 -21.42 -16.94
C SER A 96 3.91 -20.10 -17.57
N MET A 97 2.60 -19.79 -17.59
CA MET A 97 2.10 -18.50 -18.10
C MET A 97 2.62 -17.30 -17.31
N ARG A 98 2.67 -17.40 -15.97
CA ARG A 98 3.28 -16.36 -15.12
C ARG A 98 4.76 -16.15 -15.43
N TRP A 99 5.50 -17.25 -15.59
CA TRP A 99 6.92 -17.20 -15.90
C TRP A 99 7.18 -16.54 -17.26
N VAL A 100 6.42 -16.91 -18.30
CA VAL A 100 6.52 -16.27 -19.62
C VAL A 100 6.16 -14.78 -19.57
N PHE A 101 5.12 -14.41 -18.82
CA PHE A 101 4.74 -13.01 -18.64
C PHE A 101 5.83 -12.19 -17.93
N LEU A 102 6.42 -12.73 -16.86
CA LEU A 102 7.53 -12.09 -16.14
C LEU A 102 8.79 -12.02 -17.01
N TRP A 103 9.08 -13.07 -17.77
CA TRP A 103 10.21 -13.13 -18.68
C TRP A 103 10.09 -12.06 -19.77
N PHE A 104 8.91 -11.92 -20.38
CA PHE A 104 8.63 -10.87 -21.36
C PHE A 104 8.80 -9.46 -20.79
N PHE A 105 8.36 -9.21 -19.55
CA PHE A 105 8.51 -7.91 -18.88
C PHE A 105 9.97 -7.59 -18.50
N MET A 106 10.82 -8.61 -18.37
CA MET A 106 12.21 -8.42 -17.96
C MET A 106 13.18 -8.29 -19.15
N TYR A 107 12.77 -8.77 -20.33
CA TYR A 107 13.59 -8.78 -21.55
C TYR A 107 13.17 -7.72 -22.60
N PHE A 108 12.15 -6.91 -22.32
CA PHE A 108 11.69 -5.80 -23.15
C PHE A 108 11.44 -4.56 -22.29
#